data_AF-A0A0N5CQ69-F1
#
_entry.id   AF-A0A0N5CQ69-F1
#
_cell.length_a   1.000
_cell.length_b   1.000
_cell.length_c   1.000
_cell.angle_alpha   90.00
_cell.angle_beta   90.00
_cell.angle_gamma   90.00
#
_symmetry.space_group_name_H-M   'P 1'
#
loop_
_entity.id
_entity.type
_entity.pdbx_description
1 polymer ?
#
loop_
_entity_poly.entity_id
_entity_poly.type
_entity_poly.pdbx_seq_one_letter_code
_entity_poly.pdbx_strand_id
1 'polypeptide(L)'
;MCTFKASHDMHFIMNVSLIAMARLHHKCRYTGKPYLRSNVYRVEVPDDKITWQICWPEYSPTDYTSLAAINKPWADSGDCQNHGKFKWNDIDGLVDRHSHLGIYALDETGRPLNPIGRTGLRGRGVLGRWGPNHAADPIVSRICHGELQFVGIARRDTGEWAIPGGMVDTGESLKNALKREFKEEALGGKDYPELDKLWCQGVELYRGYVDDPRNTDNAWIETVVVNYHDSEGYLNNIVLKAGDDAANLRWINASSRENLYASHADFVELLAKHHNLRPGPPSIDGLYSLKIDNISYQTAPQDLRRLFEKYGEIGDIHIPRDRYTKQSKGFGFVRFYSRRDAEYAMDRMDGRWVDGREIRVAMARYERPIDERSRNGGSYRRRSRSRSPRRRRSSSRSRSGSRYHDRRSVSRGRSGTRDRSPVSRRSANSDSSPPRHISRTPPPRDSRSPTSRDRGTTNIATNGKNTSY
;
A
#
# COMPACT_ATOMS: atom_id res chain seq x y z
N MET A 1 30.76 -0.23 -6.87
CA MET A 1 29.39 -0.34 -7.45
C MET A 1 28.60 -1.32 -6.59
N CYS A 2 27.32 -1.03 -6.29
CA CYS A 2 26.42 -1.98 -5.62
C CYS A 2 25.24 -2.23 -6.54
N THR A 3 25.25 -3.38 -7.22
CA THR A 3 24.14 -3.89 -8.03
C THR A 3 23.07 -4.48 -7.11
N PHE A 4 21.80 -4.42 -7.53
CA PHE A 4 20.74 -5.13 -6.82
C PHE A 4 20.96 -6.64 -6.93
N LYS A 5 20.71 -7.37 -5.85
CA LYS A 5 20.65 -8.83 -5.92
C LYS A 5 19.27 -9.20 -6.46
N ALA A 6 19.23 -9.80 -7.65
CA ALA A 6 18.07 -10.57 -8.05
C ALA A 6 17.83 -11.68 -7.02
N SER A 7 16.56 -12.01 -6.78
CA SER A 7 16.21 -13.27 -6.12
C SER A 7 16.96 -14.41 -6.84
N HIS A 8 17.54 -15.36 -6.08
CA HIS A 8 18.34 -16.47 -6.64
C HIS A 8 17.52 -17.49 -7.44
N ASP A 9 16.25 -17.17 -7.71
CA ASP A 9 15.29 -18.05 -8.35
C ASP A 9 14.73 -17.31 -9.58
N MET A 10 15.44 -17.42 -10.71
CA MET A 10 15.04 -16.76 -11.97
C MET A 10 13.66 -17.26 -12.44
N HIS A 11 13.32 -18.52 -12.11
CA HIS A 11 11.99 -19.09 -12.33
C HIS A 11 10.91 -18.41 -11.46
N PHE A 12 11.23 -17.88 -10.28
CA PHE A 12 10.29 -17.12 -9.46
C PHE A 12 9.92 -15.79 -10.11
N ILE A 13 10.90 -15.02 -10.62
CA ILE A 13 10.63 -13.72 -11.26
C ILE A 13 9.80 -13.92 -12.55
N MET A 14 10.14 -14.91 -13.38
CA MET A 14 9.34 -15.21 -14.57
C MET A 14 7.93 -15.70 -14.23
N ASN A 15 7.74 -16.57 -13.22
CA ASN A 15 6.41 -17.01 -12.80
C ASN A 15 5.59 -15.89 -12.14
N VAL A 16 6.20 -14.99 -11.36
CA VAL A 16 5.47 -13.85 -10.77
C VAL A 16 5.01 -12.89 -11.86
N SER A 17 5.82 -12.67 -12.91
CA SER A 17 5.40 -11.91 -14.09
C SER A 17 4.23 -12.61 -14.82
N LEU A 18 4.31 -13.92 -15.09
CA LEU A 18 3.20 -14.68 -15.70
C LEU A 18 1.93 -14.69 -14.84
N ILE A 19 2.03 -14.81 -13.51
CA ILE A 19 0.87 -14.79 -12.61
C ILE A 19 0.23 -13.39 -12.56
N ALA A 20 1.03 -12.33 -12.68
CA ALA A 20 0.50 -10.97 -12.87
C ALA A 20 -0.18 -10.80 -14.23
N MET A 21 0.37 -11.39 -15.31
CA MET A 21 -0.27 -11.40 -16.64
C MET A 21 -1.60 -12.18 -16.67
N ALA A 22 -1.76 -13.19 -15.81
CA ALA A 22 -2.97 -14.00 -15.73
C ALA A 22 -4.16 -13.31 -15.05
N ARG A 23 -3.94 -12.17 -14.36
CA ARG A 23 -5.03 -11.37 -13.78
C ARG A 23 -5.39 -10.23 -14.73
N LEU A 24 -6.64 -10.25 -15.19
CA LEU A 24 -7.25 -9.13 -15.89
C LEU A 24 -7.13 -7.87 -15.03
N HIS A 25 -6.74 -6.75 -15.64
CA HIS A 25 -6.76 -5.47 -14.95
C HIS A 25 -8.20 -5.07 -14.62
N HIS A 26 -8.49 -4.62 -13.39
CA HIS A 26 -9.85 -4.28 -12.94
C HIS A 26 -9.92 -2.85 -12.41
N LYS A 27 -8.90 -2.36 -11.69
CA LYS A 27 -8.87 -1.02 -11.10
C LYS A 27 -8.85 0.06 -12.18
N CYS A 28 -8.14 -0.16 -13.28
CA CYS A 28 -8.16 0.72 -14.44
C CYS A 28 -9.42 0.60 -15.33
N ARG A 29 -10.37 -0.30 -15.07
CA ARG A 29 -11.64 -0.43 -15.82
C ARG A 29 -12.87 0.00 -15.01
N TYR A 30 -12.70 0.40 -13.76
CA TYR A 30 -13.82 0.74 -12.88
C TYR A 30 -14.63 1.93 -13.40
N THR A 31 -15.90 1.67 -13.75
CA THR A 31 -16.86 2.65 -14.32
C THR A 31 -17.68 3.39 -13.26
N GLY A 32 -17.74 2.89 -12.02
CA GLY A 32 -18.62 3.42 -10.95
C GLY A 32 -18.23 4.78 -10.36
N LYS A 33 -17.18 5.43 -10.87
CA LYS A 33 -16.80 6.82 -10.56
C LYS A 33 -16.08 7.44 -11.76
N PRO A 34 -16.08 8.77 -11.94
CA PRO A 34 -15.36 9.38 -13.03
C PRO A 34 -13.84 9.21 -12.86
N TYR A 35 -13.13 9.27 -13.99
CA TYR A 35 -11.68 9.22 -14.03
C TYR A 35 -11.06 10.36 -13.19
N LEU A 36 -9.88 10.09 -12.61
CA LEU A 36 -9.28 10.89 -11.55
C LEU A 36 -9.22 12.40 -11.88
N ARG A 37 -9.80 13.22 -10.98
CA ARG A 37 -9.86 14.70 -11.09
C ARG A 37 -10.55 15.20 -12.37
N SER A 38 -11.55 14.46 -12.86
CA SER A 38 -12.33 14.81 -14.05
C SER A 38 -13.83 14.49 -13.87
N ASN A 39 -14.64 14.84 -14.87
CA ASN A 39 -16.03 14.40 -15.02
C ASN A 39 -16.18 13.32 -16.12
N VAL A 40 -15.08 12.75 -16.61
CA VAL A 40 -15.07 11.78 -17.71
C VAL A 40 -15.27 10.37 -17.16
N TYR A 41 -16.18 9.61 -17.75
CA TYR A 41 -16.40 8.20 -17.39
C TYR A 41 -15.76 7.28 -18.42
N ARG A 42 -15.37 6.09 -17.95
CA ARG A 42 -14.89 5.01 -18.82
C ARG A 42 -16.07 4.36 -19.53
N VAL A 43 -15.85 3.93 -20.77
CA VAL A 43 -16.73 2.95 -21.43
C VAL A 43 -16.56 1.61 -20.71
N GLU A 44 -17.67 0.90 -20.47
CA GLU A 44 -17.62 -0.44 -19.90
C GLU A 44 -16.94 -1.40 -20.89
N VAL A 45 -15.91 -2.12 -20.41
CA VAL A 45 -15.17 -3.12 -21.20
C VAL A 45 -15.46 -4.48 -20.59
N PRO A 46 -16.30 -5.33 -21.24
CA PRO A 46 -16.51 -6.72 -20.87
C PRO A 46 -15.21 -7.51 -20.80
N ASP A 47 -15.13 -8.50 -19.89
CA ASP A 47 -13.89 -9.25 -19.65
C ASP A 47 -13.40 -10.05 -20.88
N ASP A 48 -14.32 -10.53 -21.72
CA ASP A 48 -14.05 -11.18 -23.00
C ASP A 48 -13.53 -10.23 -24.09
N LYS A 49 -13.67 -8.91 -23.89
CA LYS A 49 -13.28 -7.86 -24.84
C LYS A 49 -12.06 -7.04 -24.42
N ILE A 50 -11.40 -7.39 -23.31
CA ILE A 50 -10.20 -6.68 -22.83
C ILE A 50 -9.05 -6.77 -23.86
N THR A 51 -8.74 -7.96 -24.36
CA THR A 51 -7.60 -8.17 -25.26
C THR A 51 -7.79 -7.48 -26.60
N TRP A 52 -6.76 -6.77 -27.07
CA TRP A 52 -6.73 -6.11 -28.38
C TRP A 52 -6.90 -7.08 -29.56
N GLN A 53 -6.62 -8.38 -29.36
CA GLN A 53 -6.81 -9.42 -30.37
C GLN A 53 -8.28 -9.64 -30.75
N ILE A 54 -9.21 -9.36 -29.82
CA ILE A 54 -10.65 -9.43 -30.12
C ILE A 54 -11.04 -8.16 -30.86
N CYS A 55 -11.53 -8.34 -32.10
CA CYS A 55 -12.09 -7.26 -32.90
C CYS A 55 -13.34 -6.69 -32.21
N TRP A 56 -13.39 -5.37 -32.04
CA TRP A 56 -14.55 -4.67 -31.47
C TRP A 56 -14.71 -3.30 -32.14
N PRO A 57 -15.33 -3.23 -33.34
CA PRO A 57 -15.43 -2.00 -34.13
C PRO A 57 -16.20 -0.87 -33.43
N GLU A 58 -17.15 -1.21 -32.55
CA GLU A 58 -17.94 -0.23 -31.79
C GLU A 58 -17.18 0.34 -30.58
N TYR A 59 -15.94 -0.09 -30.32
CA TYR A 59 -15.13 0.41 -29.21
C TYR A 59 -14.65 1.83 -29.47
N SER A 60 -15.43 2.82 -29.00
CA SER A 60 -15.12 4.24 -29.14
C SER A 60 -15.11 4.95 -27.77
N PRO A 61 -14.00 4.83 -27.01
CA PRO A 61 -13.87 5.51 -25.71
C PRO A 61 -13.65 7.01 -25.87
N THR A 62 -14.03 7.76 -24.84
CA THR A 62 -13.61 9.16 -24.72
C THR A 62 -12.10 9.28 -24.75
N ASP A 63 -11.57 10.16 -25.60
CA ASP A 63 -10.17 10.57 -25.56
C ASP A 63 -10.01 11.68 -24.52
N TYR A 64 -9.23 11.40 -23.47
CA TYR A 64 -9.03 12.33 -22.37
C TYR A 64 -7.55 12.44 -22.01
N THR A 65 -7.06 13.69 -21.98
CA THR A 65 -5.79 14.05 -21.34
C THR A 65 -6.04 15.29 -20.48
N SER A 66 -5.62 15.24 -19.22
CA SER A 66 -5.84 16.28 -18.24
C SER A 66 -5.05 17.55 -18.59
N LEU A 67 -5.71 18.71 -18.53
CA LEU A 67 -5.04 20.01 -18.69
C LEU A 67 -3.89 20.22 -17.70
N ALA A 68 -3.91 19.54 -16.54
CA ALA A 68 -2.84 19.59 -15.56
C ALA A 68 -1.55 18.90 -16.01
N ALA A 69 -1.62 17.95 -16.95
CA ALA A 69 -0.49 17.26 -17.56
C ALA A 69 0.01 17.93 -18.85
N ILE A 70 -0.75 18.88 -19.42
CA ILE A 70 -0.35 19.58 -20.64
C ILE A 70 0.71 20.64 -20.33
N ASN A 71 1.70 20.76 -21.22
CA ASN A 71 2.80 21.73 -21.15
C ASN A 71 3.61 21.67 -19.83
N LYS A 72 3.77 20.47 -19.26
CA LYS A 72 4.63 20.22 -18.10
C LYS A 72 5.97 19.60 -18.52
N PRO A 73 7.09 19.92 -17.85
CA PRO A 73 8.40 19.37 -18.21
C PRO A 73 8.48 17.84 -18.02
N TRP A 74 7.72 17.30 -17.07
CA TRP A 74 7.59 15.86 -16.81
C TRP A 74 6.60 15.14 -17.75
N ALA A 75 5.96 15.85 -18.68
CA ALA A 75 4.95 15.29 -19.57
C ALA A 75 5.35 15.43 -21.04
N ASP A 76 4.82 14.54 -21.88
CA ASP A 76 5.00 14.61 -23.33
C ASP A 76 4.21 15.79 -23.91
N SER A 77 4.82 16.52 -24.83
CA SER A 77 4.21 17.69 -25.46
C SER A 77 3.09 17.29 -26.43
N GLY A 78 1.86 17.71 -26.15
CA GLY A 78 0.71 17.47 -27.05
C GLY A 78 0.43 15.99 -27.38
N ASP A 79 -0.13 15.75 -28.55
CA ASP A 79 -0.43 14.41 -29.07
C ASP A 79 0.77 13.78 -29.79
N CYS A 80 0.73 12.47 -30.02
CA CYS A 80 1.72 11.73 -30.81
C CYS A 80 1.15 11.14 -32.12
N GLN A 81 0.03 11.68 -32.62
CA GLN A 81 -0.66 11.32 -33.88
C GLN A 81 0.14 11.44 -35.20
N ASN A 82 1.48 11.50 -35.14
CA ASN A 82 2.36 11.44 -36.31
C ASN A 82 3.50 10.44 -36.01
N HIS A 83 3.57 9.37 -36.81
CA HIS A 83 4.64 8.37 -36.71
C HIS A 83 6.03 9.01 -36.74
N GLY A 84 6.91 8.60 -35.82
CA GLY A 84 8.30 9.08 -35.73
C GLY A 84 8.56 10.24 -34.76
N LYS A 85 7.55 10.76 -34.05
CA LYS A 85 7.75 11.80 -33.01
C LYS A 85 8.58 11.33 -31.81
N PHE A 86 8.44 10.07 -31.43
CA PHE A 86 9.07 9.46 -30.26
C PHE A 86 9.67 8.10 -30.63
N LYS A 87 10.77 7.72 -29.97
CA LYS A 87 11.34 6.38 -30.10
C LYS A 87 10.57 5.39 -29.23
N TRP A 88 9.56 4.74 -29.79
CA TRP A 88 8.76 3.74 -29.10
C TRP A 88 9.54 2.45 -28.86
N ASN A 89 9.33 1.82 -27.70
CA ASN A 89 10.06 0.63 -27.26
C ASN A 89 11.61 0.81 -27.25
N ASP A 90 12.09 2.05 -27.17
CA ASP A 90 13.52 2.41 -27.13
C ASP A 90 13.74 3.58 -26.12
N ILE A 91 15.00 3.92 -25.81
CA ILE A 91 15.33 5.06 -24.95
C ILE A 91 15.25 6.35 -25.78
N ASP A 92 14.29 7.20 -25.44
CA ASP A 92 13.96 8.44 -26.14
C ASP A 92 14.63 9.64 -25.46
N GLY A 93 15.95 9.73 -25.64
CA GLY A 93 16.79 10.77 -25.04
C GLY A 93 16.97 10.56 -23.53
N LEU A 94 16.18 11.26 -22.72
CA LEU A 94 16.14 11.11 -21.25
C LEU A 94 14.87 10.38 -20.76
N VAL A 95 13.95 10.04 -21.66
CA VAL A 95 12.72 9.32 -21.33
C VAL A 95 12.90 7.86 -21.72
N ASP A 96 12.87 6.97 -20.73
CA ASP A 96 12.71 5.54 -21.00
C ASP A 96 11.28 5.29 -21.49
N ARG A 97 11.16 4.67 -22.68
CA ARG A 97 9.87 4.26 -23.27
C ARG A 97 9.80 2.75 -23.48
N HIS A 98 10.71 1.97 -22.89
CA HIS A 98 10.63 0.50 -22.87
C HIS A 98 9.56 0.05 -21.88
N SER A 99 8.74 -0.95 -22.22
CA SER A 99 7.95 -1.64 -21.19
C SER A 99 8.77 -2.77 -20.57
N HIS A 100 8.65 -2.93 -19.26
CA HIS A 100 9.13 -4.07 -18.51
C HIS A 100 8.45 -5.40 -18.91
N LEU A 101 7.33 -5.34 -19.63
CA LEU A 101 6.66 -6.50 -20.24
C LEU A 101 7.16 -6.81 -21.66
N GLY A 102 8.10 -6.04 -22.20
CA GLY A 102 8.64 -6.21 -23.55
C GLY A 102 8.10 -5.18 -24.55
N ILE A 103 7.89 -5.60 -25.80
CA ILE A 103 7.46 -4.70 -26.89
C ILE A 103 5.94 -4.51 -26.84
N TYR A 104 5.48 -3.27 -26.67
CA TYR A 104 4.07 -2.91 -26.84
C TYR A 104 3.75 -2.50 -28.28
N ALA A 105 2.52 -2.78 -28.70
CA ALA A 105 1.98 -2.38 -29.99
C ALA A 105 1.61 -0.88 -30.04
N LEU A 106 1.42 -0.36 -31.25
CA LEU A 106 0.87 0.98 -31.49
C LEU A 106 -0.50 0.86 -32.16
N ASP A 107 -1.40 1.81 -31.92
CA ASP A 107 -2.65 1.95 -32.66
C ASP A 107 -2.43 2.58 -34.04
N GLU A 108 -3.48 2.61 -34.87
CA GLU A 108 -3.45 3.19 -36.22
C GLU A 108 -3.05 4.68 -36.25
N THR A 109 -3.13 5.37 -35.11
CA THR A 109 -2.70 6.78 -34.96
C THR A 109 -1.25 6.90 -34.48
N GLY A 110 -0.55 5.79 -34.26
CA GLY A 110 0.82 5.75 -33.77
C GLY A 110 0.97 5.92 -32.26
N ARG A 111 -0.13 5.87 -31.49
CA ARG A 111 -0.10 5.91 -30.02
C ARG A 111 0.17 4.51 -29.45
N PRO A 112 0.90 4.38 -28.32
CA PRO A 112 1.03 3.10 -27.61
C PRO A 112 -0.32 2.46 -27.28
N LEU A 113 -0.38 1.14 -27.31
CA LEU A 113 -1.49 0.34 -26.80
C LEU A 113 -1.08 -0.32 -25.47
N ASN A 114 -1.94 -0.18 -24.46
CA ASN A 114 -1.76 -0.79 -23.14
C ASN A 114 -1.59 -2.31 -23.28
N PRO A 115 -0.48 -2.90 -22.80
CA PRO A 115 -0.12 -4.29 -23.09
C PRO A 115 -1.06 -5.32 -22.45
N ILE A 116 -1.85 -4.92 -21.45
CA ILE A 116 -2.85 -5.79 -20.80
C ILE A 116 -4.20 -5.76 -21.55
N GLY A 117 -4.57 -4.62 -22.14
CA GLY A 117 -5.81 -4.50 -22.93
C GLY A 117 -6.52 -3.16 -22.84
N ARG A 118 -7.78 -3.17 -23.29
CA ARG A 118 -8.72 -2.05 -23.27
C ARG A 118 -9.11 -1.64 -21.84
N THR A 119 -9.01 -0.35 -21.55
CA THR A 119 -9.35 0.25 -20.24
C THR A 119 -10.64 1.07 -20.25
N GLY A 120 -11.27 1.24 -21.42
CA GLY A 120 -12.45 2.08 -21.60
C GLY A 120 -12.15 3.59 -21.65
N LEU A 121 -10.90 4.01 -21.87
CA LEU A 121 -10.52 5.43 -21.97
C LEU A 121 -9.27 5.61 -22.85
N ARG A 122 -9.32 6.49 -23.84
CA ARG A 122 -8.17 6.86 -24.69
C ARG A 122 -7.46 8.11 -24.17
N GLY A 123 -6.30 8.42 -24.73
CA GLY A 123 -5.46 9.54 -24.30
C GLY A 123 -4.58 9.17 -23.11
N ARG A 124 -3.92 10.14 -22.46
CA ARG A 124 -3.03 9.89 -21.30
C ARG A 124 -3.72 9.96 -19.94
N GLY A 125 -4.94 10.48 -19.89
CA GLY A 125 -5.61 10.80 -18.63
C GLY A 125 -4.78 11.80 -17.81
N VAL A 126 -4.40 11.46 -16.58
CA VAL A 126 -3.50 12.29 -15.75
C VAL A 126 -2.01 11.97 -15.92
N LEU A 127 -1.65 10.94 -16.69
CA LEU A 127 -0.26 10.50 -16.84
C LEU A 127 0.54 11.44 -17.74
N GLY A 128 1.84 11.57 -17.44
CA GLY A 128 2.73 12.47 -18.16
C GLY A 128 3.16 11.94 -19.51
N ARG A 129 3.54 10.66 -19.57
CA ARG A 129 4.08 10.01 -20.76
C ARG A 129 3.02 9.20 -21.50
N TRP A 130 3.14 9.15 -22.82
CA TRP A 130 2.49 8.12 -23.63
C TRP A 130 3.24 6.79 -23.44
N GLY A 131 2.50 5.69 -23.33
CA GLY A 131 3.07 4.37 -23.04
C GLY A 131 3.37 4.16 -21.54
N PRO A 132 4.47 3.48 -21.19
CA PRO A 132 4.82 3.22 -19.79
C PRO A 132 5.20 4.52 -19.06
N ASN A 133 4.73 4.64 -17.83
CA ASN A 133 5.09 5.69 -16.89
C ASN A 133 5.74 5.01 -15.68
N HIS A 134 7.08 5.04 -15.61
CA HIS A 134 7.86 4.29 -14.64
C HIS A 134 7.80 4.89 -13.24
N ALA A 135 7.55 4.03 -12.25
CA ALA A 135 7.55 4.31 -10.83
C ALA A 135 8.59 3.45 -10.08
N ALA A 136 8.86 3.83 -8.85
CA ALA A 136 9.82 3.19 -7.96
C ALA A 136 9.22 3.02 -6.55
N ASP A 137 9.09 1.78 -6.10
CA ASP A 137 8.42 1.43 -4.84
C ASP A 137 9.40 0.81 -3.81
N PRO A 138 9.98 1.63 -2.91
CA PRO A 138 10.91 1.19 -1.89
C PRO A 138 10.17 0.62 -0.66
N ILE A 139 10.02 -0.70 -0.61
CA ILE A 139 9.49 -1.38 0.59
C ILE A 139 10.60 -1.48 1.64
N VAL A 140 10.72 -0.47 2.50
CA VAL A 140 11.58 -0.53 3.69
C VAL A 140 10.89 -1.37 4.77
N SER A 141 11.54 -2.46 5.21
CA SER A 141 10.96 -3.45 6.14
C SER A 141 11.90 -3.85 7.26
N ARG A 142 11.35 -4.39 8.35
CA ARG A 142 12.08 -4.91 9.52
C ARG A 142 11.31 -6.06 10.17
N ILE A 143 11.97 -6.87 10.99
CA ILE A 143 11.28 -7.75 11.95
C ILE A 143 11.19 -7.02 13.30
N CYS A 144 9.98 -6.82 13.81
CA CYS A 144 9.75 -6.20 15.12
C CYS A 144 8.81 -7.10 15.94
N HIS A 145 9.23 -7.49 17.15
CA HIS A 145 8.49 -8.42 18.02
C HIS A 145 8.09 -9.76 17.36
N GLY A 146 8.85 -10.22 16.36
CA GLY A 146 8.57 -11.44 15.60
C GLY A 146 7.58 -11.26 14.44
N GLU A 147 7.11 -10.04 14.17
CA GLU A 147 6.27 -9.71 13.02
C GLU A 147 7.09 -8.94 11.98
N LEU A 148 6.93 -9.29 10.70
CA LEU A 148 7.46 -8.50 9.59
C LEU A 148 6.62 -7.23 9.45
N GLN A 149 7.28 -6.08 9.49
CA GLN A 149 6.66 -4.78 9.30
C GLN A 149 7.29 -4.06 8.12
N PHE A 150 6.51 -3.27 7.40
CA PHE A 150 6.98 -2.34 6.39
C PHE A 150 6.50 -0.92 6.71
N VAL A 151 7.18 0.09 6.17
CA VAL A 151 6.73 1.49 6.28
C VAL A 151 5.64 1.74 5.26
N GLY A 152 4.47 2.19 5.71
CA GLY A 152 3.38 2.63 4.85
C GLY A 152 3.01 4.09 5.14
N ILE A 153 2.57 4.79 4.09
CA ILE A 153 2.04 6.16 4.15
C ILE A 153 0.54 6.16 3.84
N ALA A 154 -0.21 7.08 4.42
CA ALA A 154 -1.58 7.38 3.99
C ALA A 154 -1.52 8.56 3.02
N ARG A 155 -1.92 8.35 1.77
CA ARG A 155 -1.87 9.40 0.73
C ARG A 155 -2.78 10.58 1.11
N ARG A 156 -2.32 11.82 0.92
CA ARG A 156 -3.13 13.02 1.21
C ARG A 156 -4.34 13.17 0.29
N ASP A 157 -4.28 12.66 -0.93
CA ASP A 157 -5.32 12.85 -1.95
C ASP A 157 -6.51 11.88 -1.85
N THR A 158 -6.27 10.65 -1.39
CA THR A 158 -7.30 9.59 -1.26
C THR A 158 -7.51 9.09 0.16
N GLY A 159 -6.55 9.30 1.07
CA GLY A 159 -6.53 8.68 2.40
C GLY A 159 -6.18 7.18 2.40
N GLU A 160 -5.99 6.57 1.23
CA GLU A 160 -5.62 5.15 1.10
C GLU A 160 -4.17 4.92 1.55
N TRP A 161 -3.91 3.77 2.17
CA TRP A 161 -2.56 3.38 2.58
C TRP A 161 -1.77 2.87 1.37
N ALA A 162 -0.48 3.21 1.32
CA ALA A 162 0.40 2.92 0.20
C ALA A 162 1.84 2.64 0.67
N ILE A 163 2.61 2.02 -0.21
CA ILE A 163 4.07 2.03 -0.13
C ILE A 163 4.53 3.47 -0.43
N PRO A 164 5.55 4.00 0.27
CA PRO A 164 6.12 5.33 0.00
C PRO A 164 6.99 5.32 -1.27
N GLY A 165 6.32 5.20 -2.42
CA GLY A 165 6.91 5.22 -3.76
C GLY A 165 6.24 6.25 -4.66
N GLY A 166 6.89 6.54 -5.78
CA GLY A 166 6.46 7.58 -6.72
C GLY A 166 7.13 7.44 -8.08
N MET A 167 7.11 8.52 -8.88
CA MET A 167 7.52 8.46 -10.28
C MET A 167 9.04 8.56 -10.42
N VAL A 168 9.62 7.82 -11.36
CA VAL A 168 11.04 8.00 -11.73
C VAL A 168 11.19 9.31 -12.50
N ASP A 169 12.09 10.19 -12.05
CA ASP A 169 12.32 11.45 -12.73
C ASP A 169 13.04 11.26 -14.08
N THR A 170 12.89 12.24 -14.97
CA THR A 170 13.44 12.16 -16.33
C THR A 170 14.98 12.18 -16.29
N GLY A 171 15.61 11.09 -16.73
CA GLY A 171 17.06 10.86 -16.59
C GLY A 171 17.53 10.37 -15.21
N GLU A 172 16.62 10.10 -14.26
CA GLU A 172 16.96 9.57 -12.94
C GLU A 172 17.25 8.07 -12.98
N SER A 173 18.26 7.61 -12.24
CA SER A 173 18.48 6.17 -12.06
C SER A 173 17.49 5.58 -11.06
N LEU A 174 16.98 4.38 -11.32
CA LEU A 174 16.05 3.66 -10.42
C LEU A 174 16.50 3.66 -8.94
N LYS A 175 17.81 3.49 -8.68
CA LYS A 175 18.35 3.48 -7.31
C LYS A 175 18.22 4.85 -6.63
N ASN A 176 18.31 5.95 -7.39
CA ASN A 176 18.11 7.28 -6.86
C ASN A 176 16.62 7.53 -6.61
N ALA A 177 15.73 7.14 -7.54
CA ALA A 177 14.28 7.23 -7.36
C ALA A 177 13.83 6.52 -6.08
N LEU A 178 14.20 5.24 -5.90
CA LEU A 178 13.89 4.45 -4.70
C LEU A 178 14.38 5.12 -3.38
N LYS A 179 15.55 5.79 -3.41
CA LYS A 179 16.06 6.54 -2.27
C LYS A 179 15.29 7.86 -2.04
N ARG A 180 15.04 8.60 -3.11
CA ARG A 180 14.39 9.92 -3.11
C ARG A 180 12.96 9.83 -2.63
N GLU A 181 12.17 8.92 -3.22
CA GLU A 181 10.77 8.69 -2.85
C GLU A 181 10.65 8.34 -1.37
N PHE A 182 11.44 7.38 -0.86
CA PHE A 182 11.41 7.04 0.57
C PHE A 182 11.84 8.22 1.47
N LYS A 183 12.84 9.00 1.03
CA LYS A 183 13.32 10.17 1.77
C LYS A 183 12.26 11.26 1.87
N GLU A 184 11.61 11.57 0.75
CA GLU A 184 10.58 12.61 0.65
C GLU A 184 9.34 12.20 1.44
N GLU A 185 8.83 10.98 1.21
CA GLU A 185 7.56 10.51 1.79
C GLU A 185 7.66 9.98 3.23
N ALA A 186 8.80 9.40 3.64
CA ALA A 186 8.93 8.70 4.92
C ALA A 186 10.02 9.22 5.87
N LEU A 187 10.94 10.05 5.40
CA LEU A 187 11.98 10.70 6.22
C LEU A 187 11.80 12.22 6.33
N GLY A 188 10.71 12.77 5.77
CA GLY A 188 10.41 14.19 5.76
C GLY A 188 11.52 15.03 5.11
N GLY A 189 12.12 14.52 4.03
CA GLY A 189 13.19 15.16 3.26
C GLY A 189 14.60 15.08 3.87
N LYS A 190 14.79 14.37 4.99
CA LYS A 190 16.09 14.29 5.68
C LYS A 190 16.98 13.14 5.17
N ASP A 191 18.26 13.43 4.99
CA ASP A 191 19.28 12.40 4.76
C ASP A 191 19.76 11.77 6.08
N TYR A 192 19.95 10.45 6.03
CA TYR A 192 20.45 9.63 7.13
C TYR A 192 21.57 8.72 6.60
N PRO A 193 22.86 9.12 6.73
CA PRO A 193 24.00 8.36 6.19
C PRO A 193 24.09 6.92 6.71
N GLU A 194 23.55 6.64 7.89
CA GLU A 194 23.44 5.28 8.44
C GLU A 194 22.62 4.33 7.54
N LEU A 195 21.71 4.86 6.73
CA LEU A 195 20.90 4.07 5.78
C LEU A 195 21.66 3.71 4.49
N ASP A 196 22.85 4.25 4.21
CA ASP A 196 23.57 3.89 2.98
C ASP A 196 23.94 2.40 2.91
N LYS A 197 24.09 1.73 4.06
CA LYS A 197 24.25 0.27 4.13
C LYS A 197 22.95 -0.45 3.74
N LEU A 198 21.81 -0.01 4.29
CA LEU A 198 20.48 -0.53 3.95
C LEU A 198 20.21 -0.38 2.44
N TRP A 199 20.50 0.77 1.85
CA TRP A 199 20.33 1.05 0.41
C TRP A 199 21.23 0.22 -0.52
N CYS A 200 22.21 -0.51 0.03
CA CYS A 200 23.05 -1.45 -0.72
C CYS A 200 22.60 -2.92 -0.58
N GLN A 201 21.57 -3.18 0.24
CA GLN A 201 21.02 -4.52 0.51
C GLN A 201 19.69 -4.79 -0.20
N GLY A 202 19.28 -3.92 -1.13
CA GLY A 202 17.99 -4.03 -1.83
C GLY A 202 17.84 -5.31 -2.66
N VAL A 203 16.67 -5.95 -2.53
CA VAL A 203 16.23 -7.11 -3.33
C VAL A 203 15.01 -6.72 -4.15
N GLU A 204 15.06 -6.92 -5.46
CA GLU A 204 13.93 -6.68 -6.36
C GLU A 204 12.85 -7.77 -6.14
N LEU A 205 11.64 -7.35 -5.79
CA LEU A 205 10.48 -8.23 -5.59
C LEU A 205 9.58 -8.33 -6.81
N TYR A 206 9.44 -7.21 -7.54
CA TYR A 206 8.55 -7.09 -8.69
C TYR A 206 9.06 -6.04 -9.67
N ARG A 207 8.80 -6.27 -10.95
CA ARG A 207 9.06 -5.37 -12.07
C ARG A 207 7.99 -5.60 -13.13
N GLY A 208 7.22 -4.57 -13.49
CA GLY A 208 6.16 -4.71 -14.49
C GLY A 208 4.98 -3.77 -14.32
N TYR A 209 3.90 -4.09 -15.01
CA TYR A 209 2.64 -3.35 -15.07
C TYR A 209 1.88 -3.32 -13.72
N VAL A 210 1.39 -2.14 -13.34
CA VAL A 210 0.55 -1.95 -12.16
C VAL A 210 -0.90 -1.75 -12.59
N ASP A 211 -1.86 -2.48 -12.02
CA ASP A 211 -3.28 -2.19 -12.21
C ASP A 211 -3.68 -0.96 -11.38
N ASP A 212 -3.49 0.22 -11.99
CA ASP A 212 -3.71 1.51 -11.38
C ASP A 212 -4.92 2.23 -12.01
N PRO A 213 -5.82 2.85 -11.22
CA PRO A 213 -6.95 3.62 -11.73
C PRO A 213 -6.61 4.70 -12.78
N ARG A 214 -5.36 5.17 -12.82
CA ARG A 214 -4.84 6.16 -13.77
C ARG A 214 -4.59 5.59 -15.16
N ASN A 215 -4.41 4.29 -15.33
CA ASN A 215 -4.07 3.69 -16.63
C ASN A 215 -5.18 3.90 -17.67
N THR A 216 -4.79 4.18 -18.91
CA THR A 216 -5.66 4.34 -20.07
C THR A 216 -5.28 3.29 -21.13
N ASP A 217 -5.93 3.35 -22.28
CA ASP A 217 -5.58 2.56 -23.45
C ASP A 217 -4.21 2.93 -24.02
N ASN A 218 -3.71 4.15 -23.75
CA ASN A 218 -2.51 4.71 -24.37
C ASN A 218 -1.41 5.15 -23.39
N ALA A 219 -1.63 5.06 -22.08
CA ALA A 219 -0.64 5.33 -21.05
C ALA A 219 -0.92 4.48 -19.80
N TRP A 220 0.09 3.87 -19.22
CA TRP A 220 -0.05 3.00 -18.04
C TRP A 220 1.14 3.14 -17.11
N ILE A 221 0.97 2.68 -15.88
CA ILE A 221 2.03 2.68 -14.88
C ILE A 221 2.73 1.33 -14.87
N GLU A 222 4.06 1.40 -14.80
CA GLU A 222 4.92 0.27 -14.48
C GLU A 222 5.77 0.65 -13.29
N THR A 223 6.11 -0.30 -12.44
CA THR A 223 6.95 -0.04 -11.26
C THR A 223 8.05 -1.09 -11.12
N VAL A 224 9.09 -0.71 -10.37
CA VAL A 224 10.01 -1.66 -9.78
C VAL A 224 9.89 -1.58 -8.26
N VAL A 225 9.51 -2.69 -7.65
CA VAL A 225 9.39 -2.82 -6.20
C VAL A 225 10.65 -3.45 -5.65
N VAL A 226 11.34 -2.73 -4.76
CA VAL A 226 12.57 -3.20 -4.12
C VAL A 226 12.38 -3.24 -2.61
N ASN A 227 12.60 -4.41 -2.01
CA ASN A 227 12.64 -4.54 -0.57
C ASN A 227 14.02 -4.19 -0.02
N TYR A 228 14.04 -3.23 0.91
CA TYR A 228 15.19 -2.89 1.73
C TYR A 228 14.90 -3.39 3.15
N HIS A 229 15.49 -4.52 3.52
CA HIS A 229 15.25 -5.14 4.82
C HIS A 229 16.33 -4.76 5.85
N ASP A 230 15.90 -4.21 6.98
CA ASP A 230 16.76 -3.85 8.09
C ASP A 230 16.94 -5.03 9.06
N SER A 231 18.01 -5.82 8.85
CA SER A 231 18.44 -6.88 9.78
C SER A 231 19.29 -6.36 10.95
N GLU A 232 19.98 -5.23 10.76
CA GLU A 232 21.00 -4.72 11.69
C GLU A 232 20.43 -3.67 12.67
N GLY A 233 19.21 -3.19 12.43
CA GLY A 233 18.55 -2.19 13.27
C GLY A 233 18.93 -0.75 12.94
N TYR A 234 19.32 -0.45 11.69
CA TYR A 234 19.62 0.90 11.22
C TYR A 234 18.45 1.88 11.45
N LEU A 235 17.20 1.40 11.38
CA LEU A 235 15.99 2.20 11.55
C LEU A 235 15.58 2.40 13.02
N ASN A 236 16.27 1.79 13.98
CA ASN A 236 15.87 1.84 15.41
C ASN A 236 15.95 3.26 16.01
N ASN A 237 16.87 4.09 15.52
CA ASN A 237 17.08 5.46 16.00
C ASN A 237 16.51 6.53 15.06
N ILE A 238 15.89 6.12 13.94
CA ILE A 238 15.38 7.04 12.92
C ILE A 238 13.91 7.32 13.18
N VAL A 239 13.59 8.59 13.43
CA VAL A 239 12.21 9.07 13.55
C VAL A 239 11.66 9.29 12.15
N LEU A 240 10.92 8.30 11.65
CA LEU A 240 10.16 8.42 10.40
C LEU A 240 9.17 9.59 10.50
N LYS A 241 9.02 10.35 9.42
CA LYS A 241 8.12 11.50 9.32
C LYS A 241 7.49 11.50 7.93
N ALA A 242 6.17 11.58 7.90
CA ALA A 242 5.42 11.78 6.65
C ALA A 242 5.94 13.01 5.89
N GLY A 243 6.08 12.85 4.57
CA GLY A 243 6.36 13.93 3.62
C GLY A 243 5.20 14.90 3.47
N ASP A 244 5.34 15.84 2.53
CA ASP A 244 4.28 16.81 2.26
C ASP A 244 3.06 16.15 1.58
N ASP A 245 3.25 15.10 0.76
CA ASP A 245 2.17 14.37 0.07
C ASP A 245 1.55 13.21 0.89
N ALA A 246 2.20 12.80 1.98
CA ALA A 246 1.64 11.87 2.96
C ALA A 246 0.87 12.60 4.09
N ALA A 247 -0.38 12.19 4.34
CA ALA A 247 -1.18 12.68 5.47
C ALA A 247 -0.84 11.97 6.79
N ASN A 248 -0.31 10.75 6.74
CA ASN A 248 0.08 9.95 7.90
C ASN A 248 1.15 8.92 7.50
N LEU A 249 1.88 8.38 8.48
CA LEU A 249 2.89 7.33 8.29
C LEU A 249 2.84 6.35 9.46
N ARG A 250 2.96 5.05 9.18
CA ARG A 250 3.13 4.03 10.23
C ARG A 250 3.89 2.80 9.76
N TRP A 251 4.38 2.04 10.73
CA TRP A 251 4.74 0.64 10.52
C TRP A 251 3.46 -0.19 10.35
N ILE A 252 3.34 -0.90 9.23
CA ILE A 252 2.24 -1.80 8.90
C ILE A 252 2.77 -3.24 8.95
N ASN A 253 2.04 -4.15 9.59
CA ASN A 253 2.40 -5.57 9.58
C ASN A 253 2.17 -6.16 8.18
N ALA A 254 3.14 -6.85 7.60
CA ALA A 254 2.99 -7.49 6.28
C ALA A 254 1.94 -8.62 6.25
N SER A 255 1.56 -9.13 7.42
CA SER A 255 0.46 -10.09 7.62
C SER A 255 -0.93 -9.43 7.76
N SER A 256 -1.00 -8.10 7.79
CA SER A 256 -2.27 -7.38 7.88
C SER A 256 -2.97 -7.30 6.52
N ARG A 257 -4.30 -7.27 6.55
CA ARG A 257 -5.16 -7.11 5.38
C ARG A 257 -5.59 -5.65 5.24
N GLU A 258 -4.62 -4.75 5.23
CA GLU A 258 -4.90 -3.34 4.97
C GLU A 258 -5.34 -3.18 3.50
N ASN A 259 -6.34 -2.34 3.26
CA ASN A 259 -6.70 -1.98 1.89
C ASN A 259 -5.66 -1.00 1.36
N LEU A 260 -4.79 -1.47 0.47
CA LEU A 260 -3.70 -0.67 -0.09
C LEU A 260 -4.03 -0.18 -1.51
N TYR A 261 -3.53 1.02 -1.82
CA TYR A 261 -3.64 1.67 -3.14
C TYR A 261 -3.04 0.79 -4.26
N ALA A 262 -3.64 0.84 -5.47
CA ALA A 262 -3.19 0.08 -6.66
C ALA A 262 -2.84 -1.39 -6.35
N SER A 263 -1.80 -1.97 -6.95
CA SER A 263 -1.38 -3.37 -6.70
C SER A 263 -0.51 -3.56 -5.45
N HIS A 264 -0.44 -2.57 -4.53
CA HIS A 264 0.47 -2.63 -3.38
C HIS A 264 0.20 -3.82 -2.43
N ALA A 265 -1.03 -4.32 -2.36
CA ALA A 265 -1.36 -5.52 -1.60
C ALA A 265 -0.65 -6.78 -2.16
N ASP A 266 -0.58 -6.93 -3.48
CA ASP A 266 0.14 -8.03 -4.13
C ASP A 266 1.66 -7.92 -3.86
N PHE A 267 2.20 -6.70 -3.85
CA PHE A 267 3.61 -6.44 -3.52
C PHE A 267 3.96 -6.79 -2.06
N VAL A 268 3.05 -6.53 -1.12
CA VAL A 268 3.19 -6.95 0.28
C VAL A 268 3.06 -8.48 0.42
N GLU A 269 2.27 -9.14 -0.43
CA GLU A 269 2.25 -10.61 -0.50
C GLU A 269 3.59 -11.17 -1.02
N LEU A 270 4.21 -10.54 -2.03
CA LEU A 270 5.55 -10.89 -2.51
C LEU A 270 6.63 -10.66 -1.43
N LEU A 271 6.53 -9.56 -0.67
CA LEU A 271 7.38 -9.33 0.51
C LEU A 271 7.23 -10.46 1.54
N ALA A 272 5.99 -10.84 1.88
CA ALA A 272 5.73 -11.89 2.85
C ALA A 272 6.30 -13.25 2.39
N LYS A 273 6.14 -13.59 1.10
CA LYS A 273 6.74 -14.78 0.46
C LYS A 273 8.27 -14.76 0.53
N HIS A 274 8.90 -13.64 0.15
CA HIS A 274 10.35 -13.48 0.20
C HIS A 274 10.92 -13.70 1.61
N HIS A 275 10.22 -13.22 2.64
CA HIS A 275 10.58 -13.41 4.05
C HIS A 275 10.10 -14.74 4.66
N ASN A 276 9.69 -15.71 3.83
CA ASN A 276 9.21 -17.04 4.22
C ASN A 276 8.06 -17.02 5.25
N LEU A 277 7.29 -15.93 5.31
CA LEU A 277 6.06 -15.92 6.07
C LEU A 277 5.05 -16.80 5.34
N ARG A 278 4.36 -17.66 6.11
CA ARG A 278 3.20 -18.38 5.59
C ARG A 278 2.21 -17.32 5.07
N PRO A 279 1.72 -17.42 3.82
CA PRO A 279 0.75 -16.48 3.31
C PRO A 279 -0.39 -16.30 4.32
N GLY A 280 -0.74 -15.05 4.60
CA GLY A 280 -2.05 -14.80 5.17
C GLY A 280 -3.09 -15.48 4.27
N PRO A 281 -4.20 -16.02 4.81
CA PRO A 281 -5.26 -16.53 3.96
C PRO A 281 -5.63 -15.45 2.92
N PRO A 282 -5.89 -15.80 1.65
CA PRO A 282 -6.02 -14.87 0.53
C PRO A 282 -7.11 -13.81 0.76
N SER A 283 -7.09 -12.71 0.02
CA SER A 283 -8.05 -11.61 0.23
C SER A 283 -9.50 -12.08 0.04
N ILE A 284 -10.36 -11.68 0.99
CA ILE A 284 -11.81 -11.97 1.04
C ILE A 284 -12.61 -11.47 -0.17
N ASP A 285 -12.12 -10.38 -0.73
CA ASP A 285 -13.01 -9.27 -1.07
C ASP A 285 -13.51 -9.43 -2.51
N GLY A 286 -14.84 -9.37 -2.68
CA GLY A 286 -15.51 -9.73 -3.93
C GLY A 286 -15.78 -11.23 -4.11
N LEU A 287 -15.31 -12.11 -3.22
CA LEU A 287 -15.54 -13.57 -3.32
C LEU A 287 -16.84 -14.02 -2.62
N TYR A 288 -17.58 -14.89 -3.30
CA TYR A 288 -18.83 -15.49 -2.79
C TYR A 288 -18.51 -16.74 -1.98
N SER A 289 -18.85 -16.73 -0.69
CA SER A 289 -18.43 -17.75 0.28
C SER A 289 -19.53 -18.78 0.53
N LEU A 290 -19.26 -20.05 0.23
CA LEU A 290 -20.03 -21.19 0.71
C LEU A 290 -19.42 -21.73 2.01
N LYS A 291 -20.28 -21.99 3.00
CA LYS A 291 -19.96 -22.76 4.20
C LYS A 291 -20.37 -24.22 3.95
N ILE A 292 -19.46 -25.14 4.26
CA ILE A 292 -19.67 -26.58 4.15
C ILE A 292 -19.57 -27.17 5.55
N ASP A 293 -20.69 -27.62 6.10
CA ASP A 293 -20.77 -28.30 7.39
C ASP A 293 -20.78 -29.83 7.22
N ASN A 294 -20.44 -30.54 8.30
CA ASN A 294 -20.41 -32.01 8.41
C ASN A 294 -19.37 -32.73 7.51
N ILE A 295 -18.29 -32.05 7.12
CA ILE A 295 -17.16 -32.69 6.41
C ILE A 295 -16.42 -33.67 7.31
N SER A 296 -15.65 -34.61 6.73
CA SER A 296 -14.80 -35.51 7.52
C SER A 296 -13.69 -34.73 8.22
N TYR A 297 -13.27 -35.22 9.39
CA TYR A 297 -12.14 -34.65 10.12
C TYR A 297 -10.82 -34.74 9.33
N GLN A 298 -10.75 -35.71 8.41
CA GLN A 298 -9.61 -35.99 7.55
C GLN A 298 -9.62 -35.20 6.22
N THR A 299 -10.78 -34.67 5.80
CA THR A 299 -10.92 -33.94 4.53
C THR A 299 -9.88 -32.81 4.41
N ALA A 300 -9.11 -32.81 3.32
CA ALA A 300 -8.12 -31.79 3.02
C ALA A 300 -8.69 -30.69 2.11
N PRO A 301 -8.06 -29.49 2.06
CA PRO A 301 -8.47 -28.44 1.12
C PRO A 301 -8.45 -28.88 -0.35
N GLN A 302 -7.56 -29.81 -0.71
CA GLN A 302 -7.46 -30.40 -2.05
C GLN A 302 -8.69 -31.24 -2.42
N ASP A 303 -9.32 -31.91 -1.46
CA ASP A 303 -10.51 -32.73 -1.70
C ASP A 303 -11.72 -31.82 -1.95
N LEU A 304 -11.86 -30.76 -1.16
CA LEU A 304 -12.84 -29.71 -1.40
C LEU A 304 -12.61 -29.01 -2.76
N ARG A 305 -11.36 -28.78 -3.19
CA ARG A 305 -11.07 -28.25 -4.53
C ARG A 305 -11.66 -29.18 -5.60
N ARG A 306 -11.27 -30.46 -5.61
CA ARG A 306 -11.73 -31.46 -6.58
C ARG A 306 -13.26 -31.60 -6.63
N LEU A 307 -13.94 -31.44 -5.50
CA LEU A 307 -15.40 -31.54 -5.42
C LEU A 307 -16.12 -30.31 -5.97
N PHE A 308 -15.56 -29.11 -5.79
CA PHE A 308 -16.25 -27.84 -6.07
C PHE A 308 -15.77 -27.12 -7.35
N GLU A 309 -14.54 -27.38 -7.83
CA GLU A 309 -13.90 -26.69 -8.97
C GLU A 309 -14.62 -26.96 -10.30
N LYS A 310 -15.35 -28.07 -10.39
CA LYS A 310 -16.22 -28.41 -11.53
C LYS A 310 -17.46 -27.53 -11.70
N TYR A 311 -17.78 -26.67 -10.71
CA TYR A 311 -18.92 -25.75 -10.76
C TYR A 311 -18.51 -24.29 -11.03
N GLY A 312 -17.21 -23.99 -10.97
CA GLY A 312 -16.69 -22.64 -11.16
C GLY A 312 -15.31 -22.44 -10.53
N GLU A 313 -14.72 -21.28 -10.77
CA GLU A 313 -13.36 -20.98 -10.31
C GLU A 313 -13.29 -20.68 -8.81
N ILE A 314 -12.47 -21.45 -8.09
CA ILE A 314 -12.29 -21.33 -6.63
C ILE A 314 -11.09 -20.42 -6.29
N GLY A 315 -11.40 -19.27 -5.70
CA GLY A 315 -10.42 -18.30 -5.18
C GLY A 315 -9.80 -18.67 -3.82
N ASP A 316 -10.56 -19.29 -2.89
CA ASP A 316 -10.06 -19.66 -1.56
C ASP A 316 -10.76 -20.91 -1.00
N ILE A 317 -10.00 -21.72 -0.24
CA ILE A 317 -10.51 -22.86 0.52
C ILE A 317 -9.92 -22.82 1.92
N HIS A 318 -10.79 -22.76 2.93
CA HIS A 318 -10.37 -22.65 4.32
C HIS A 318 -11.10 -23.67 5.20
N ILE A 319 -10.36 -24.61 5.78
CA ILE A 319 -10.85 -25.55 6.80
C ILE A 319 -10.30 -25.12 8.16
N PRO A 320 -11.11 -24.54 9.05
CA PRO A 320 -10.68 -24.23 10.42
C PRO A 320 -10.26 -25.49 11.18
N ARG A 321 -9.07 -25.44 11.80
CA ARG A 321 -8.54 -26.50 12.65
C ARG A 321 -8.36 -26.00 14.08
N ASP A 322 -8.49 -26.91 15.04
CA ASP A 322 -8.19 -26.63 16.44
C ASP A 322 -6.70 -26.26 16.63
N ARG A 323 -6.42 -25.28 17.49
CA ARG A 323 -5.06 -24.77 17.69
C ARG A 323 -4.15 -25.79 18.38
N TYR A 324 -4.70 -26.57 19.30
CA TYR A 324 -4.00 -27.51 20.18
C TYR A 324 -3.98 -28.91 19.60
N THR A 325 -5.14 -29.45 19.19
CA THR A 325 -5.22 -30.84 18.66
C THR A 325 -4.90 -30.93 17.18
N LYS A 326 -4.84 -29.81 16.46
CA LYS A 326 -4.69 -29.71 14.99
C LYS A 326 -5.79 -30.41 14.16
N GLN A 327 -6.82 -30.94 14.80
CA GLN A 327 -7.94 -31.58 14.12
C GLN A 327 -8.86 -30.55 13.46
N SER A 328 -9.45 -30.90 12.33
CA SER A 328 -10.46 -30.07 11.65
C SER A 328 -11.69 -29.87 12.54
N LYS A 329 -12.37 -28.73 12.44
CA LYS A 329 -13.59 -28.47 13.22
C LYS A 329 -14.87 -29.11 12.65
N GLY A 330 -14.75 -29.96 11.63
CA GLY A 330 -15.89 -30.60 10.94
C GLY A 330 -16.66 -29.68 9.99
N PHE A 331 -16.13 -28.50 9.67
CA PHE A 331 -16.65 -27.58 8.66
C PHE A 331 -15.52 -26.88 7.90
N GLY A 332 -15.85 -26.36 6.73
CA GLY A 332 -14.94 -25.58 5.87
C GLY A 332 -15.66 -24.48 5.11
N PHE A 333 -14.90 -23.69 4.37
CA PHE A 333 -15.38 -22.65 3.47
C PHE A 333 -14.73 -22.83 2.10
N VAL A 334 -15.53 -22.70 1.04
CA VAL A 334 -15.08 -22.63 -0.35
C VAL A 334 -15.58 -21.33 -0.93
N ARG A 335 -14.74 -20.60 -1.66
CA ARG A 335 -15.03 -19.26 -2.16
C ARG A 335 -14.86 -19.19 -3.67
N PHE A 336 -15.87 -18.67 -4.36
CA PHE A 336 -15.88 -18.51 -5.81
C PHE A 336 -15.75 -17.04 -6.20
N TYR A 337 -15.19 -16.78 -7.38
CA TYR A 337 -15.18 -15.44 -7.99
C TYR A 337 -16.57 -15.02 -8.49
N SER A 338 -17.34 -15.97 -9.03
CA SER A 338 -18.71 -15.74 -9.53
C SER A 338 -19.75 -16.12 -8.49
N ARG A 339 -20.77 -15.26 -8.34
CA ARG A 339 -21.95 -15.54 -7.51
C ARG A 339 -22.77 -16.71 -8.03
N ARG A 340 -22.94 -16.77 -9.36
CA ARG A 340 -23.76 -17.79 -10.04
C ARG A 340 -23.17 -19.18 -9.82
N ASP A 341 -21.84 -19.27 -9.84
CA ASP A 341 -21.09 -20.51 -9.63
C ASP A 341 -21.24 -20.99 -8.18
N ALA A 342 -21.18 -20.08 -7.20
CA ALA A 342 -21.44 -20.39 -5.80
C ALA A 342 -22.89 -20.84 -5.56
N GLU A 343 -23.89 -20.16 -6.15
CA GLU A 343 -25.30 -20.56 -6.06
C GLU A 343 -25.52 -21.94 -6.71
N TYR A 344 -24.97 -22.19 -7.89
CA TYR A 344 -25.06 -23.49 -8.58
C TYR A 344 -24.32 -24.62 -7.84
N ALA A 345 -23.16 -24.34 -7.24
CA ALA A 345 -22.43 -25.31 -6.44
C ALA A 345 -23.16 -25.65 -5.13
N MET A 346 -23.87 -24.69 -4.53
CA MET A 346 -24.70 -24.91 -3.34
C MET A 346 -25.84 -25.89 -3.66
N ASP A 347 -26.67 -25.59 -4.66
CA ASP A 347 -27.83 -26.40 -5.04
C ASP A 347 -27.47 -27.84 -5.47
N ARG A 348 -26.24 -28.05 -5.97
CA ARG A 348 -25.75 -29.35 -6.45
C ARG A 348 -25.05 -30.20 -5.38
N MET A 349 -24.59 -29.59 -4.29
CA MET A 349 -23.75 -30.25 -3.27
C MET A 349 -24.36 -30.29 -1.87
N ASP A 350 -25.41 -29.51 -1.57
CA ASP A 350 -26.16 -29.69 -0.33
C ASP A 350 -26.83 -31.09 -0.30
N GLY A 351 -26.74 -31.78 0.84
CA GLY A 351 -27.24 -33.16 0.98
C GLY A 351 -26.42 -34.24 0.24
N ARG A 352 -25.24 -33.92 -0.29
CA ARG A 352 -24.37 -34.94 -0.93
C ARG A 352 -23.58 -35.75 0.09
N TRP A 353 -23.42 -37.04 -0.19
CA TRP A 353 -22.56 -37.93 0.58
C TRP A 353 -21.10 -37.81 0.11
N VAL A 354 -20.22 -37.41 1.02
CA VAL A 354 -18.76 -37.22 0.82
C VAL A 354 -18.04 -37.81 2.04
N ASP A 355 -16.99 -38.60 1.84
CA ASP A 355 -16.20 -39.24 2.91
C ASP A 355 -17.05 -40.00 3.97
N GLY A 356 -18.17 -40.60 3.54
CA GLY A 356 -19.11 -41.31 4.41
C GLY A 356 -20.02 -40.41 5.27
N ARG A 357 -20.10 -39.10 4.97
CA ARG A 357 -20.96 -38.13 5.65
C ARG A 357 -21.80 -37.35 4.65
N GLU A 358 -23.03 -37.03 5.02
CA GLU A 358 -23.86 -36.08 4.28
C GLU A 358 -23.38 -34.65 4.57
N ILE A 359 -22.78 -33.99 3.58
CA ILE A 359 -22.34 -32.60 3.73
C ILE A 359 -23.52 -31.64 3.57
N ARG A 360 -23.45 -30.53 4.31
CA ARG A 360 -24.44 -29.45 4.20
C ARG A 360 -23.76 -28.20 3.64
N VAL A 361 -24.27 -27.66 2.55
CA VAL A 361 -23.70 -26.51 1.84
C VAL A 361 -24.68 -25.34 1.90
N ALA A 362 -24.22 -24.21 2.42
CA ALA A 362 -25.04 -23.01 2.53
C ALA A 362 -24.22 -21.75 2.23
N MET A 363 -24.87 -20.73 1.67
CA MET A 363 -24.28 -19.39 1.58
C MET A 363 -23.87 -18.89 2.98
N ALA A 364 -22.59 -18.55 3.12
CA ALA A 364 -22.01 -18.14 4.39
C ALA A 364 -22.49 -16.73 4.77
N ARG A 365 -23.54 -16.66 5.61
CA ARG A 365 -23.89 -15.43 6.32
C ARG A 365 -22.86 -15.19 7.43
N TYR A 366 -21.75 -14.53 7.09
CA TYR A 366 -20.94 -13.58 7.88
C TYR A 366 -19.50 -13.48 7.38
N GLU A 367 -18.93 -12.28 7.52
CA GLU A 367 -17.48 -12.04 7.51
C GLU A 367 -16.78 -12.85 8.61
N ARG A 368 -15.47 -13.11 8.46
CA ARG A 368 -14.71 -13.88 9.46
C ARG A 368 -14.80 -13.21 10.85
N PRO A 369 -15.08 -13.99 11.92
CA PRO A 369 -14.50 -13.69 13.22
C PRO A 369 -12.98 -13.72 13.06
N ILE A 370 -12.35 -12.55 13.12
CA ILE A 370 -10.91 -12.45 13.34
C ILE A 370 -10.65 -13.07 14.72
N ASP A 371 -9.66 -13.97 14.83
CA ASP A 371 -9.23 -14.53 16.11
C ASP A 371 -8.49 -13.44 16.94
N GLU A 372 -9.23 -12.43 17.41
CA GLU A 372 -8.71 -11.27 18.14
C GLU A 372 -7.94 -11.66 19.43
N ARG A 373 -8.12 -12.90 19.90
CA ARG A 373 -7.48 -13.40 21.12
C ARG A 373 -6.01 -13.80 20.94
N SER A 374 -5.47 -13.79 19.72
CA SER A 374 -4.00 -13.80 19.54
C SER A 374 -3.35 -12.43 19.78
N ARG A 375 -4.12 -11.32 19.89
CA ARG A 375 -3.58 -9.96 20.15
C ARG A 375 -3.22 -9.68 21.62
N ASN A 376 -3.62 -10.51 22.59
CA ASN A 376 -3.45 -10.20 24.01
C ASN A 376 -2.39 -11.09 24.70
N GLY A 377 -1.14 -10.91 24.27
CA GLY A 377 0.03 -11.62 24.81
C GLY A 377 1.15 -10.67 25.24
N GLY A 378 0.86 -9.61 26.02
CA GLY A 378 1.91 -8.64 26.34
C GLY A 378 1.60 -7.47 27.28
N SER A 379 0.52 -7.45 28.06
CA SER A 379 0.33 -6.37 29.05
C SER A 379 1.08 -6.66 30.36
N TYR A 380 2.25 -6.05 30.49
CA TYR A 380 3.07 -6.02 31.71
C TYR A 380 2.38 -5.23 32.83
N ARG A 381 1.46 -5.88 33.55
CA ARG A 381 1.09 -5.44 34.90
C ARG A 381 2.33 -5.57 35.80
N ARG A 382 3.06 -4.47 35.96
CA ARG A 382 4.01 -4.25 37.07
C ARG A 382 3.26 -4.42 38.40
N ARG A 383 3.22 -5.65 38.92
CA ARG A 383 2.76 -5.93 40.29
C ARG A 383 3.97 -6.38 41.09
N SER A 384 4.49 -5.45 41.88
CA SER A 384 5.71 -5.57 42.69
C SER A 384 5.74 -6.88 43.49
N ARG A 385 6.66 -7.79 43.14
CA ARG A 385 6.92 -9.01 43.91
C ARG A 385 7.91 -8.70 45.04
N SER A 386 7.41 -8.16 46.14
CA SER A 386 8.06 -8.35 47.45
C SER A 386 7.96 -9.84 47.82
N ARG A 387 9.01 -10.60 47.50
CA ARG A 387 9.13 -12.02 47.85
C ARG A 387 9.51 -12.16 49.34
N SER A 388 8.55 -12.53 50.18
CA SER A 388 8.81 -13.14 51.48
C SER A 388 8.25 -14.58 51.49
N PRO A 389 9.06 -15.64 51.68
CA PRO A 389 8.58 -17.01 51.53
C PRO A 389 7.74 -17.47 52.73
N ARG A 390 6.46 -17.78 52.53
CA ARG A 390 5.68 -18.57 53.51
C ARG A 390 5.90 -20.06 53.27
N ARG A 391 6.76 -20.67 54.09
CA ARG A 391 6.86 -22.14 54.20
C ARG A 391 5.53 -22.73 54.69
N ARG A 392 5.16 -23.89 54.14
CA ARG A 392 4.05 -24.71 54.63
C ARG A 392 4.38 -25.21 56.06
N ARG A 393 3.42 -25.15 56.98
CA ARG A 393 3.50 -25.85 58.28
C ARG A 393 2.71 -27.14 58.20
N SER A 394 3.37 -28.26 58.44
CA SER A 394 2.76 -29.55 58.75
C SER A 394 2.35 -29.61 60.23
N SER A 395 1.43 -30.53 60.52
CA SER A 395 0.98 -30.89 61.87
C SER A 395 2.11 -31.39 62.77
N SER A 396 2.16 -30.88 64.01
CA SER A 396 2.31 -31.74 65.20
C SER A 396 1.88 -31.01 66.48
N ARG A 397 1.33 -31.79 67.42
CA ARG A 397 0.98 -31.36 68.78
C ARG A 397 2.24 -31.32 69.66
N SER A 398 2.37 -30.34 70.55
CA SER A 398 2.33 -30.58 72.02
C SER A 398 2.96 -29.46 72.89
N ARG A 399 2.34 -29.30 74.08
CA ARG A 399 2.93 -28.97 75.41
C ARG A 399 3.59 -27.60 75.70
N SER A 400 2.90 -26.89 76.61
CA SER A 400 3.37 -26.29 77.88
C SER A 400 4.15 -24.97 77.94
N GLY A 401 3.69 -24.12 78.88
CA GLY A 401 4.42 -23.02 79.52
C GLY A 401 4.23 -21.64 78.87
N SER A 402 4.05 -20.51 79.55
CA SER A 402 3.75 -20.18 80.96
C SER A 402 3.91 -18.65 81.10
N ARG A 403 2.92 -17.97 81.71
CA ARG A 403 3.04 -16.71 82.51
C ARG A 403 3.31 -15.33 81.85
N TYR A 404 2.44 -14.39 82.24
CA TYR A 404 2.66 -12.96 82.59
C TYR A 404 3.17 -11.98 81.49
N HIS A 405 2.88 -10.66 81.54
CA HIS A 405 2.13 -9.83 82.49
C HIS A 405 1.51 -8.58 81.79
N ASP A 406 0.45 -8.02 82.39
CA ASP A 406 0.06 -6.59 82.45
C ASP A 406 -0.21 -5.76 81.16
N ARG A 407 -1.41 -5.12 81.02
CA ARG A 407 -1.87 -3.80 81.58
C ARG A 407 -1.09 -2.62 80.95
N ARG A 408 -1.65 -1.45 80.60
CA ARG A 408 -2.87 -0.67 81.00
C ARG A 408 -3.05 0.43 79.90
N SER A 409 -4.24 0.69 79.32
CA SER A 409 -5.30 1.65 79.73
C SER A 409 -5.08 3.16 79.42
N VAL A 410 -6.18 3.88 79.12
CA VAL A 410 -6.35 5.38 79.11
C VAL A 410 -5.69 6.09 77.90
N SER A 411 -6.31 6.89 77.01
CA SER A 411 -7.58 7.64 76.83
C SER A 411 -7.52 9.16 77.08
N ARG A 412 -8.01 9.97 76.11
CA ARG A 412 -8.23 11.45 76.15
C ARG A 412 -6.92 12.27 76.22
N GLY A 413 -6.79 13.51 75.72
CA GLY A 413 -7.68 14.40 74.95
C GLY A 413 -7.21 15.87 75.05
N ARG A 414 -7.73 16.78 74.19
CA ARG A 414 -7.73 18.27 74.30
C ARG A 414 -6.43 19.12 74.07
N SER A 415 -6.46 19.85 72.94
CA SER A 415 -6.40 21.34 72.78
C SER A 415 -5.27 22.23 73.36
N GLY A 416 -4.76 23.15 72.52
CA GLY A 416 -4.06 24.40 72.89
C GLY A 416 -3.06 24.87 71.80
N THR A 417 -3.43 25.65 70.79
CA THR A 417 -3.53 27.15 70.70
C THR A 417 -2.21 27.93 70.56
N ARG A 418 -2.28 29.02 69.76
CA ARG A 418 -1.30 30.09 69.44
C ARG A 418 -0.52 29.89 68.12
N ASP A 419 -0.82 30.63 67.05
CA ASP A 419 -0.78 32.11 66.81
C ASP A 419 0.59 32.58 66.30
N ARG A 420 0.65 32.92 65.00
CA ARG A 420 1.37 34.09 64.44
C ARG A 420 1.10 34.24 62.93
N SER A 421 0.33 35.26 62.59
CA SER A 421 0.40 36.03 61.34
C SER A 421 1.03 37.42 61.71
N PRO A 422 1.16 38.48 60.86
CA PRO A 422 0.55 38.70 59.54
C PRO A 422 1.36 39.53 58.50
N VAL A 423 0.70 39.91 57.38
CA VAL A 423 1.01 40.98 56.38
C VAL A 423 2.32 40.85 55.55
N SER A 424 2.43 41.30 54.29
CA SER A 424 1.56 42.20 53.49
C SER A 424 1.64 42.07 51.96
N ARG A 425 0.47 42.18 51.29
CA ARG A 425 0.10 43.03 50.10
C ARG A 425 0.98 43.05 48.82
N ARG A 426 0.48 43.38 47.61
CA ARG A 426 -0.78 43.27 46.82
C ARG A 426 -0.58 44.08 45.51
N SER A 427 -1.52 43.93 44.55
CA SER A 427 -1.64 44.68 43.26
C SER A 427 -0.79 44.11 42.10
N ALA A 428 -1.28 43.77 40.89
CA ALA A 428 -2.47 44.09 40.07
C ALA A 428 -2.34 45.32 39.14
N ASN A 429 -2.39 45.04 37.83
CA ASN A 429 -2.71 45.86 36.63
C ASN A 429 -2.55 44.92 35.41
N SER A 430 -3.24 45.02 34.26
CA SER A 430 -4.45 45.76 33.82
C SER A 430 -4.83 45.27 32.41
N ASP A 431 -6.13 45.31 32.04
CA ASP A 431 -6.77 45.61 30.72
C ASP A 431 -6.08 45.28 29.35
N SER A 432 -6.76 44.98 28.23
CA SER A 432 -8.18 44.81 27.86
C SER A 432 -8.32 44.16 26.45
N SER A 433 -9.52 44.07 25.85
CA SER A 433 -9.84 43.40 24.55
C SER A 433 -10.72 44.33 23.65
N PRO A 434 -11.30 43.90 22.50
CA PRO A 434 -10.80 43.35 21.20
C PRO A 434 -11.13 44.37 20.04
N PRO A 435 -11.75 44.11 18.84
CA PRO A 435 -11.81 42.95 17.90
C PRO A 435 -11.63 43.24 16.36
N ARG A 436 -11.32 42.18 15.59
CA ARG A 436 -11.75 41.83 14.19
C ARG A 436 -11.61 42.76 12.93
N HIS A 437 -11.27 42.07 11.83
CA HIS A 437 -11.70 42.22 10.40
C HIS A 437 -10.92 43.08 9.35
N ILE A 438 -10.68 42.42 8.19
CA ILE A 438 -10.70 42.91 6.78
C ILE A 438 -9.40 43.38 6.05
N SER A 439 -8.98 42.52 5.09
CA SER A 439 -8.44 42.75 3.73
C SER A 439 -7.04 43.33 3.38
N ARG A 440 -6.34 42.53 2.55
CA ARG A 440 -5.70 42.83 1.24
C ARG A 440 -4.38 43.63 1.12
N THR A 441 -3.57 43.09 0.18
CA THR A 441 -2.54 43.68 -0.70
C THR A 441 -1.11 43.97 -0.19
N PRO A 442 -0.07 43.87 -1.07
CA PRO A 442 1.33 43.66 -0.68
C PRO A 442 2.24 44.91 -0.79
N PRO A 443 3.46 44.87 -0.20
CA PRO A 443 4.50 45.88 -0.41
C PRO A 443 5.31 45.69 -1.72
N PRO A 444 6.07 46.70 -2.17
CA PRO A 444 6.26 46.94 -3.61
C PRO A 444 7.61 46.50 -4.19
N ARG A 445 7.69 46.53 -5.53
CA ARG A 445 8.98 46.73 -6.24
C ARG A 445 9.36 48.21 -6.18
N ASP A 446 10.63 48.49 -5.98
CA ASP A 446 11.24 49.71 -6.54
C ASP A 446 12.67 49.45 -7.04
N SER A 447 13.30 50.47 -7.60
CA SER A 447 14.17 50.36 -8.78
C SER A 447 15.42 51.25 -8.75
N ARG A 448 16.30 51.09 -9.76
CA ARG A 448 17.50 51.90 -10.12
C ARG A 448 18.81 51.49 -9.38
N SER A 449 20.05 51.64 -9.90
CA SER A 449 20.70 51.86 -11.23
C SER A 449 22.24 51.94 -10.97
N PRO A 450 23.14 52.34 -11.91
CA PRO A 450 23.46 51.83 -13.25
C PRO A 450 25.00 51.58 -13.48
N THR A 451 25.40 51.02 -14.63
CA THR A 451 26.64 51.23 -15.46
C THR A 451 26.87 49.97 -16.33
N SER A 452 27.45 49.99 -17.54
CA SER A 452 27.92 51.05 -18.45
C SER A 452 27.69 50.63 -19.92
N ARG A 453 28.04 51.49 -20.89
CA ARG A 453 27.75 51.37 -22.34
C ARG A 453 28.90 50.72 -23.14
N ASP A 454 28.56 50.01 -24.21
CA ASP A 454 28.90 50.36 -25.62
C ASP A 454 28.01 49.51 -26.56
N ARG A 455 27.20 50.08 -27.47
CA ARG A 455 27.49 50.74 -28.77
C ARG A 455 28.08 49.81 -29.83
N GLY A 456 27.25 49.51 -30.85
CA GLY A 456 27.56 48.64 -31.99
C GLY A 456 26.41 48.59 -33.01
N THR A 457 26.02 49.74 -33.54
CA THR A 457 25.09 49.95 -34.68
C THR A 457 25.64 49.38 -36.01
N THR A 458 24.92 49.06 -37.10
CA THR A 458 23.48 48.99 -37.50
C THR A 458 23.40 48.33 -38.90
N ASN A 459 22.19 48.28 -39.49
CA ASN A 459 21.82 47.99 -40.90
C ASN A 459 21.45 46.52 -41.13
N ILE A 460 20.21 46.11 -41.42
CA ILE A 460 19.11 46.67 -42.25
C ILE A 460 19.48 46.79 -43.73
N ALA A 461 19.01 45.83 -44.54
CA ALA A 461 18.16 46.10 -45.71
C ALA A 461 17.48 44.81 -46.22
N THR A 462 16.31 44.96 -46.85
CA THR A 462 15.43 43.89 -47.35
C THR A 462 15.56 43.67 -48.87
N ASN A 463 14.77 42.70 -49.38
CA ASN A 463 14.56 42.29 -50.78
C ASN A 463 15.49 41.15 -51.26
N GLY A 464 15.06 40.20 -52.08
CA GLY A 464 13.71 39.92 -52.59
C GLY A 464 13.69 39.39 -54.03
N LYS A 465 13.28 38.12 -54.20
CA LYS A 465 12.97 37.39 -55.46
C LYS A 465 14.10 37.15 -56.49
N ASN A 466 14.35 35.86 -56.80
CA ASN A 466 14.28 35.23 -58.14
C ASN A 466 14.93 33.81 -58.10
N THR A 467 14.15 32.73 -58.27
CA THR A 467 13.93 31.93 -59.50
C THR A 467 15.13 31.12 -60.01
N SER A 468 14.97 29.78 -60.04
CA SER A 468 15.52 28.78 -60.99
C SER A 468 17.02 28.82 -61.32
N TYR A 469 17.75 27.73 -61.02
CA TYR A 469 17.70 26.48 -61.82
C TYR A 469 17.98 25.26 -60.94
#